data_AF-A0AAD6PVR7-F1
#
_entry.id   AF-A0AAD6PVR7-F1
#
_cell.length_a   1.000
_cell.length_b   1.000
_cell.length_c   1.000
_cell.angle_alpha   90.00
_cell.angle_beta   90.00
_cell.angle_gamma   90.00
#
_symmetry.space_group_name_H-M   'P 1'
#
loop_
_entity.id
_entity.type
_entity.pdbx_description
1 polymer ?
#
loop_
_entity_poly.entity_id
_entity_poly.type
_entity_poly.pdbx_seq_one_letter_code
_entity_poly.pdbx_strand_id
1 'polypeptide(L)'
;MASPLSCILLECAKAIEGGRLDVADSLLAVIQSLASKEESIWRRKVVKYFAEALVRRAYRIRPPWPSPSLPLLSHTTQYMYEPFYEFAATTSKHAIADALNSGYKRLHIIDFSIMFNFWQWKYLIGDLERQYGGLQSVLITSIEPKLSKHTYYVRQNRELAELSNFELRQLTFNSPDDIVNCISKLRRKREDEIVVVNWNFTLHKLLAQDGAMEQVLSKVKDLGADIMVIVEQEANLNSHVLSERLEQSFQYYSHVFESLEKLYDRDELWELYFRRQIGNVVACERVDRVERIESFAQWQNRLSQVGFCPVPQQVDEFKISLRFYFDEYGIEEKEGHNILLSWHGYPVAVASVWKVTDPPQFSSGLYTMQNTVDDSEGMASSSESEDDEENDSLVCIMADRNLWPEQGSSMNRIATSAKLFDMLEYICDLHRLELAVTWISYGQDGNTNSKEKRFLCIDDSACYLNNWFMGGFVDEYARYRLEEGKGIAGKALQSNIHIQHDISLLDPAEFPDTDSAVFAIRLIRTCHAAFAVRLTSTHPCKDDCVLEFLLPGSMKETLELELLINKVLRTLQRKCLKM
;
A
#
# COMPACT_ATOMS: atom_id res chain seq x y z
N MET A 1 10.13 23.52 -15.18
CA MET A 1 10.88 24.20 -14.11
C MET A 1 10.57 23.46 -12.83
N ALA A 2 11.59 23.11 -12.03
CA ALA A 2 11.37 22.45 -10.74
C ALA A 2 10.51 23.36 -9.83
N SER A 3 9.52 22.78 -9.15
CA SER A 3 8.70 23.53 -8.19
C SER A 3 9.61 24.08 -7.07
N PRO A 4 9.39 25.30 -6.55
CA PRO A 4 10.12 25.79 -5.38
C PRO A 4 10.15 24.78 -4.22
N LEU A 5 9.09 23.99 -4.04
CA LEU A 5 8.99 22.95 -3.01
C LEU A 5 9.96 21.78 -3.24
N SER A 6 10.21 21.37 -4.49
CA SER A 6 11.14 20.27 -4.77
C SER A 6 12.57 20.63 -4.44
N CYS A 7 12.97 21.89 -4.71
CA CYS A 7 14.29 22.40 -4.34
C CYS A 7 14.48 22.40 -2.82
N ILE A 8 13.47 22.84 -2.05
CA ILE A 8 13.57 22.90 -0.59
C ILE A 8 13.59 21.48 0.02
N LEU A 9 12.81 20.54 -0.52
CA LEU A 9 12.88 19.13 -0.14
C LEU A 9 14.29 18.55 -0.35
N LEU A 10 14.93 18.87 -1.48
CA LEU A 10 16.29 18.43 -1.78
C LEU A 10 17.32 19.01 -0.81
N GLU A 11 17.23 20.31 -0.50
CA GLU A 11 18.10 20.94 0.50
C GLU A 11 17.87 20.36 1.91
N CYS A 12 16.61 20.02 2.25
CA CYS A 12 16.29 19.34 3.50
C CYS A 12 16.93 17.95 3.56
N ALA A 13 16.88 17.18 2.46
CA ALA A 13 17.53 15.87 2.37
C ALA A 13 19.05 15.98 2.57
N LYS A 14 19.70 16.95 1.90
CA LYS A 14 21.14 17.22 2.08
C LYS A 14 21.48 17.63 3.51
N ALA A 15 20.62 18.42 4.16
CA ALA A 15 20.81 18.80 5.57
C ALA A 15 20.75 17.57 6.48
N ILE A 16 19.79 16.67 6.27
CA ILE A 16 19.67 15.40 7.01
C ILE A 16 20.88 14.50 6.79
N GLU A 17 21.33 14.32 5.55
CA GLU A 17 22.53 13.51 5.23
C GLU A 17 23.81 14.10 5.84
N GLY A 18 23.89 15.43 5.90
CA GLY A 18 24.98 16.15 6.57
C GLY A 18 24.86 16.21 8.10
N GLY A 19 23.82 15.61 8.71
CA GLY A 19 23.60 15.62 10.16
C GLY A 19 23.13 16.96 10.74
N ARG A 20 22.74 17.93 9.90
CA ARG A 20 22.28 19.27 10.28
C ARG A 20 20.76 19.27 10.48
N LEU A 21 20.30 18.64 11.56
CA LEU A 21 18.87 18.48 11.84
C LEU A 21 18.17 19.80 12.17
N ASP A 22 18.88 20.77 12.73
CA ASP A 22 18.41 22.15 12.97
C ASP A 22 18.04 22.87 11.67
N VAL A 23 18.89 22.72 10.65
CA VAL A 23 18.65 23.25 9.30
C VAL A 23 17.49 22.52 8.64
N ALA A 24 17.46 21.19 8.75
CA ALA A 24 16.37 20.38 8.21
C ALA A 24 15.01 20.76 8.83
N ASP A 25 14.95 20.97 10.15
CA ASP A 25 13.74 21.39 10.86
C ASP A 25 13.24 22.75 10.38
N SER A 26 14.15 23.72 10.22
CA SER A 26 13.84 25.04 9.67
C SER A 26 13.31 24.95 8.23
N LEU A 27 13.91 24.10 7.39
CA LEU A 27 13.45 23.87 6.01
C LEU A 27 12.07 23.20 5.97
N LEU A 28 11.78 22.26 6.88
CA LEU A 28 10.48 21.61 6.99
C LEU A 28 9.39 22.59 7.41
N ALA A 29 9.67 23.54 8.31
CA ALA A 29 8.74 24.61 8.64
C ALA A 29 8.41 25.48 7.41
N VAL A 30 9.41 25.78 6.57
CA VAL A 30 9.21 26.49 5.30
C VAL A 30 8.38 25.65 4.32
N ILE A 31 8.68 24.35 4.18
CA ILE A 31 7.92 23.42 3.33
C ILE A 31 6.45 23.40 3.75
N GLN A 32 6.15 23.26 5.04
CA GLN A 32 4.80 23.25 5.58
C GLN A 32 4.06 24.56 5.27
N SER A 33 4.73 25.70 5.47
CA SER A 33 4.16 27.02 5.15
C SER A 33 3.81 27.17 3.67
N LEU A 34 4.70 26.73 2.77
CA LEU A 34 4.49 26.81 1.33
C LEU A 34 3.43 25.80 0.85
N ALA A 35 3.47 24.56 1.32
CA ALA A 35 2.50 23.53 0.97
C ALA A 35 1.07 23.92 1.39
N SER A 36 0.90 24.62 2.51
CA SER A 36 -0.41 25.14 2.93
C SER A 36 -1.05 26.14 1.95
N LYS A 37 -0.23 26.76 1.09
CA LYS A 37 -0.66 27.72 0.06
C LYS A 37 -0.88 27.08 -1.31
N GLU A 38 -0.56 25.79 -1.48
CA GLU A 38 -0.84 25.08 -2.72
C GLU A 38 -2.35 24.91 -2.91
N GLU A 39 -2.84 25.29 -4.08
CA GLU A 39 -4.27 25.19 -4.42
C GLU A 39 -4.70 23.74 -4.64
N SER A 40 -3.84 22.94 -5.29
CA SER A 40 -4.07 21.50 -5.46
C SER A 40 -3.83 20.77 -4.14
N ILE A 41 -4.89 20.10 -3.66
CA ILE A 41 -4.86 19.23 -2.48
C ILE A 41 -3.81 18.13 -2.67
N TRP A 42 -3.67 17.62 -3.89
CA TRP A 42 -2.79 16.50 -4.18
C TRP A 42 -1.32 16.90 -4.23
N ARG A 43 -0.99 18.08 -4.80
CA ARG A 43 0.36 18.63 -4.67
C ARG A 43 0.75 18.85 -3.22
N ARG A 44 -0.19 19.33 -2.39
CA ARG A 44 0.01 19.45 -0.93
C ARG A 44 0.27 18.09 -0.28
N LYS A 45 -0.52 17.06 -0.61
CA LYS A 45 -0.38 15.69 -0.11
C LYS A 45 0.97 15.06 -0.50
N VAL A 46 1.36 15.14 -1.78
CA VAL A 46 2.66 14.62 -2.25
C VAL A 46 3.81 15.26 -1.46
N VAL A 47 3.86 16.60 -1.38
CA VAL A 47 4.91 17.30 -0.65
C VAL A 47 4.94 16.90 0.82
N LYS A 48 3.77 16.71 1.44
CA LYS A 48 3.64 16.23 2.82
C LYS A 48 4.20 14.81 3.00
N TYR A 49 3.93 13.86 2.09
CA TYR A 49 4.48 12.51 2.20
C TYR A 49 6.00 12.48 2.01
N PHE A 50 6.54 13.35 1.15
CA PHE A 50 8.00 13.50 1.02
C PHE A 50 8.63 14.10 2.29
N ALA A 51 8.00 15.11 2.89
CA ALA A 51 8.44 15.66 4.17
C ALA A 51 8.40 14.59 5.29
N GLU A 52 7.32 13.80 5.35
CA GLU A 52 7.20 12.67 6.25
C GLU A 52 8.32 11.65 6.04
N ALA A 53 8.59 11.25 4.80
CA ALA A 53 9.60 10.25 4.50
C ALA A 53 11.02 10.73 4.85
N LEU A 54 11.32 12.02 4.68
CA LEU A 54 12.58 12.63 5.13
C LEU A 54 12.72 12.58 6.66
N VAL A 55 11.65 12.88 7.40
CA VAL A 55 11.65 12.80 8.86
C VAL A 55 11.78 11.35 9.34
N ARG A 56 11.07 10.41 8.71
CA ARG A 56 11.22 8.98 8.96
C ARG A 56 12.68 8.54 8.75
N ARG A 57 13.33 9.02 7.69
CA ARG A 57 14.76 8.78 7.45
C ARG A 57 15.64 9.32 8.58
N ALA A 58 15.44 10.60 8.93
CA ALA A 58 16.26 11.29 9.93
C ALA A 58 16.19 10.59 11.30
N TYR A 59 15.00 10.14 11.69
CA TYR A 59 14.77 9.48 12.98
C TYR A 59 14.81 7.95 12.91
N ARG A 60 15.13 7.39 11.74
CA ARG A 60 15.18 5.93 11.49
C ARG A 60 13.87 5.22 11.87
N ILE A 61 12.75 5.91 11.66
CA ILE A 61 11.41 5.35 11.83
C ILE A 61 11.14 4.49 10.60
N ARG A 62 11.20 3.17 10.80
CA ARG A 62 10.89 2.22 9.74
C ARG A 62 9.39 1.94 9.73
N PRO A 63 8.75 1.91 8.55
CA PRO A 63 7.41 1.37 8.45
C PRO A 63 7.39 -0.05 9.05
N PRO A 64 6.38 -0.41 9.84
CA PRO A 64 6.33 -1.71 10.51
C PRO A 64 6.24 -2.88 9.51
N TRP A 65 5.84 -2.63 8.27
CA TRP A 65 5.68 -3.64 7.22
C TRP A 65 6.31 -3.15 5.91
N PRO A 66 7.28 -3.88 5.33
CA PRO A 66 7.79 -3.57 3.99
C PRO A 66 6.75 -3.88 2.90
N SER A 67 5.74 -4.69 3.20
CA SER A 67 4.61 -4.98 2.30
C SER A 67 3.39 -4.14 2.71
N PRO A 68 2.65 -3.55 1.75
CA PRO A 68 1.46 -2.77 2.07
C PRO A 68 0.43 -3.66 2.79
N SER A 69 -0.01 -3.28 3.99
CA SER A 69 -1.23 -3.85 4.56
C SER A 69 -2.42 -3.28 3.80
N LEU A 70 -3.14 -4.11 3.05
CA LEU A 70 -4.30 -3.59 2.32
C LEU A 70 -5.41 -3.24 3.33
N PRO A 71 -6.25 -2.24 3.08
CA PRO A 71 -7.47 -2.08 3.87
C PRO A 71 -8.44 -3.27 3.71
N LEU A 72 -9.48 -3.35 4.54
CA LEU A 72 -10.54 -4.34 4.45
C LEU A 72 -11.41 -4.03 3.23
N LEU A 73 -11.08 -4.67 2.13
CA LEU A 73 -11.78 -4.51 0.85
C LEU A 73 -13.06 -5.34 0.90
N SER A 74 -14.12 -4.77 1.46
CA SER A 74 -15.41 -5.45 1.49
C SER A 74 -16.04 -5.52 0.10
N HIS A 75 -15.84 -4.52 -0.79
CA HIS A 75 -16.59 -4.44 -2.06
C HIS A 75 -15.91 -3.79 -3.29
N THR A 76 -14.66 -3.32 -3.25
CA THR A 76 -14.15 -2.37 -4.28
C THR A 76 -12.71 -2.57 -4.76
N THR A 77 -12.31 -3.81 -5.00
CA THR A 77 -11.11 -4.04 -5.81
C THR A 77 -11.21 -3.48 -7.24
N GLN A 78 -12.41 -3.09 -7.66
CA GLN A 78 -12.69 -2.53 -8.99
C GLN A 78 -12.08 -1.13 -9.20
N TYR A 79 -11.83 -0.34 -8.15
CA TYR A 79 -11.46 1.09 -8.31
C TYR A 79 -10.03 1.44 -7.94
N MET A 80 -9.24 0.49 -7.41
CA MET A 80 -8.03 0.82 -6.66
C MET A 80 -6.96 1.59 -7.46
N TYR A 81 -6.94 1.50 -8.81
CA TYR A 81 -6.02 2.24 -9.68
C TYR A 81 -6.50 2.26 -11.15
N GLU A 82 -7.74 2.64 -11.46
CA GLU A 82 -8.33 2.22 -12.76
C GLU A 82 -7.53 2.56 -14.04
N PRO A 83 -6.67 3.60 -14.19
CA PRO A 83 -5.83 3.65 -15.39
C PRO A 83 -4.72 2.59 -15.40
N PHE A 84 -4.06 2.35 -14.26
CA PHE A 84 -2.95 1.38 -14.15
C PHE A 84 -3.45 -0.06 -14.17
N TYR A 85 -4.58 -0.31 -13.49
CA TYR A 85 -5.16 -1.63 -13.39
C TYR A 85 -5.80 -2.08 -14.70
N GLU A 86 -6.55 -1.20 -15.39
CA GLU A 86 -7.08 -1.51 -16.72
C GLU A 86 -5.97 -1.65 -17.76
N PHE A 87 -4.90 -0.86 -17.66
CA PHE A 87 -3.71 -1.03 -18.48
C PHE A 87 -3.09 -2.42 -18.30
N ALA A 88 -2.97 -2.91 -17.06
CA ALA A 88 -2.49 -4.25 -16.77
C ALA A 88 -3.43 -5.36 -17.25
N ALA A 89 -4.75 -5.19 -17.01
CA ALA A 89 -5.80 -6.10 -17.43
C ALA A 89 -5.80 -6.27 -18.96
N THR A 90 -5.76 -5.15 -19.67
CA THR A 90 -5.76 -5.09 -21.13
C THR A 90 -4.50 -5.75 -21.69
N THR A 91 -3.35 -5.54 -21.06
CA THR A 91 -2.08 -6.17 -21.47
C THR A 91 -2.18 -7.67 -21.37
N SER A 92 -2.63 -8.15 -20.21
CA SER A 92 -2.81 -9.58 -19.94
C SER A 92 -3.78 -10.21 -20.96
N LYS A 93 -4.89 -9.52 -21.25
CA LYS A 93 -5.90 -10.00 -22.20
C LYS A 93 -5.33 -10.20 -23.60
N HIS A 94 -4.65 -9.19 -24.13
CA HIS A 94 -4.08 -9.25 -25.49
C HIS A 94 -2.95 -10.27 -25.58
N ALA A 95 -2.06 -10.32 -24.58
CA ALA A 95 -0.98 -11.31 -24.53
C ALA A 95 -1.50 -12.75 -24.54
N ILE A 96 -2.56 -13.03 -23.77
CA ILE A 96 -3.19 -14.35 -23.72
C ILE A 96 -3.94 -14.63 -25.02
N ALA A 97 -4.68 -13.66 -25.56
CA ALA A 97 -5.40 -13.79 -26.83
C ALA A 97 -4.46 -14.20 -27.98
N ASP A 98 -3.33 -13.50 -28.11
CA ASP A 98 -2.30 -13.79 -29.09
C ASP A 98 -1.73 -15.20 -28.93
N ALA A 99 -1.56 -15.66 -27.69
CA ALA A 99 -1.04 -16.99 -27.43
C ALA A 99 -2.08 -18.09 -27.69
N LEU A 100 -3.35 -17.87 -27.38
CA LEU A 100 -4.45 -18.80 -27.66
C LEU A 100 -4.69 -19.02 -29.16
N ASN A 101 -4.35 -18.05 -30.02
CA ASN A 101 -4.34 -18.23 -31.48
C ASN A 101 -3.45 -19.40 -31.95
N SER A 102 -2.51 -19.85 -31.12
CA SER A 102 -1.62 -20.99 -31.42
C SER A 102 -2.26 -22.36 -31.16
N GLY A 103 -3.56 -22.42 -30.82
CA GLY A 103 -4.32 -23.67 -30.72
C GLY A 103 -4.37 -24.32 -29.34
N TYR A 104 -3.86 -23.65 -28.30
CA TYR A 104 -3.97 -24.11 -26.91
C TYR A 104 -5.43 -24.17 -26.47
N LYS A 105 -5.77 -25.20 -25.68
CA LYS A 105 -7.14 -25.44 -25.20
C LYS A 105 -7.27 -25.36 -23.67
N ARG A 106 -6.16 -25.28 -22.96
CA ARG A 106 -6.13 -25.18 -21.49
C ARG A 106 -5.25 -24.01 -21.10
N LEU A 107 -5.69 -23.25 -20.10
CA LEU A 107 -5.02 -22.03 -19.65
C LEU A 107 -4.64 -22.18 -18.16
N HIS A 108 -3.36 -22.04 -17.86
CA HIS A 108 -2.85 -21.90 -16.49
C HIS A 108 -2.24 -20.51 -16.31
N ILE A 109 -2.89 -19.67 -15.51
CA ILE A 109 -2.37 -18.35 -15.13
C ILE A 109 -1.70 -18.46 -13.76
N ILE A 110 -0.52 -17.89 -13.62
CA ILE A 110 0.20 -17.73 -12.36
C ILE A 110 0.34 -16.24 -12.14
N ASP A 111 -0.43 -15.70 -11.21
CA ASP A 111 -0.57 -14.27 -11.00
C ASP A 111 0.21 -13.82 -9.76
N PHE A 112 1.09 -12.83 -9.99
CA PHE A 112 1.82 -12.08 -9.00
C PHE A 112 1.34 -10.63 -9.02
N SER A 113 0.10 -10.41 -8.59
CA SER A 113 -0.42 -9.07 -8.35
C SER A 113 -0.29 -8.70 -6.87
N ILE A 114 -0.16 -7.40 -6.57
CA ILE A 114 -0.23 -6.89 -5.19
C ILE A 114 -1.53 -7.35 -4.51
N MET A 115 -2.60 -7.45 -5.30
CA MET A 115 -3.91 -7.88 -4.88
C MET A 115 -4.55 -8.69 -6.01
N PHE A 116 -4.75 -9.99 -5.80
CA PHE A 116 -5.28 -10.90 -6.82
C PHE A 116 -6.79 -10.82 -6.91
N ASN A 117 -7.37 -10.27 -7.97
CA ASN A 117 -8.81 -10.17 -8.13
C ASN A 117 -9.37 -11.30 -9.00
N PHE A 118 -10.07 -12.27 -8.40
CA PHE A 118 -10.63 -13.38 -9.17
C PHE A 118 -11.68 -12.91 -10.19
N TRP A 119 -12.46 -11.88 -9.86
CA TRP A 119 -13.54 -11.39 -10.73
C TRP A 119 -13.01 -10.81 -12.04
N GLN A 120 -11.87 -10.11 -11.98
CA GLN A 120 -11.20 -9.56 -13.16
C GLN A 120 -10.77 -10.69 -14.11
N TRP A 121 -10.09 -11.70 -13.59
CA TRP A 121 -9.71 -12.87 -14.39
C TRP A 121 -10.93 -13.58 -14.96
N LYS A 122 -12.02 -13.71 -14.17
CA LYS A 122 -13.28 -14.28 -14.65
C LYS A 122 -13.84 -13.54 -15.85
N TYR A 123 -13.86 -12.20 -15.79
CA TYR A 123 -14.35 -11.36 -16.87
C TYR A 123 -13.46 -11.44 -18.12
N LEU A 124 -12.15 -11.24 -17.95
CA LEU A 124 -11.16 -11.27 -19.01
C LEU A 124 -11.20 -12.61 -19.76
N ILE A 125 -11.19 -13.73 -19.03
CA ILE A 125 -11.22 -15.07 -19.62
C ILE A 125 -12.57 -15.33 -20.30
N GLY A 126 -13.69 -14.86 -19.71
CA GLY A 126 -15.00 -14.96 -20.35
C GLY A 126 -15.06 -14.24 -21.71
N ASP A 127 -14.36 -13.12 -21.86
CA ASP A 127 -14.22 -12.45 -23.16
C ASP A 127 -13.40 -13.28 -24.15
N LEU A 128 -12.28 -13.86 -23.70
CA LEU A 128 -11.43 -14.74 -24.52
C LEU A 128 -12.19 -16.00 -24.98
N GLU A 129 -12.99 -16.62 -24.10
CA GLU A 129 -13.79 -17.80 -24.44
C GLU A 129 -14.80 -17.50 -25.55
N ARG A 130 -15.44 -16.32 -25.52
CA ARG A 130 -16.38 -15.88 -26.57
C ARG A 130 -15.67 -15.66 -27.91
N GLN A 131 -14.44 -15.16 -27.88
CA GLN A 131 -13.66 -14.87 -29.08
C GLN A 131 -13.05 -16.14 -29.72
N TYR A 132 -12.61 -17.11 -28.92
CA TYR A 132 -11.78 -18.25 -29.37
C TYR A 132 -12.47 -19.62 -29.29
N GLY A 133 -13.78 -19.68 -29.03
CA GLY A 133 -14.53 -20.93 -29.07
C GLY A 133 -14.43 -21.78 -27.79
N GLY A 134 -14.11 -21.15 -26.66
CA GLY A 134 -14.10 -21.74 -25.32
C GLY A 134 -12.81 -22.48 -24.94
N LEU A 135 -12.49 -22.50 -23.64
CA LEU A 135 -11.37 -23.23 -23.06
C LEU A 135 -11.87 -24.55 -22.45
N GLN A 136 -11.07 -25.62 -22.53
CA GLN A 136 -11.40 -26.91 -21.91
C GLN A 136 -11.18 -26.91 -20.41
N SER A 137 -10.21 -26.14 -19.92
CA SER A 137 -9.97 -25.94 -18.49
C SER A 137 -9.17 -24.66 -18.25
N VAL A 138 -9.47 -24.00 -17.14
CA VAL A 138 -8.78 -22.81 -16.66
C VAL A 138 -8.32 -23.07 -15.23
N LEU A 139 -7.03 -22.92 -14.99
CA LEU A 139 -6.42 -22.91 -13.66
C LEU A 139 -5.81 -21.54 -13.41
N ILE A 140 -6.15 -20.93 -12.30
CA ILE A 140 -5.55 -19.68 -11.84
C ILE A 140 -4.82 -19.97 -10.53
N THR A 141 -3.53 -19.64 -10.48
CA THR A 141 -2.70 -19.73 -9.28
C THR A 141 -2.33 -18.32 -8.85
N SER A 142 -2.92 -17.85 -7.75
CA SER A 142 -2.52 -16.60 -7.10
C SER A 142 -1.33 -16.86 -6.17
N ILE A 143 -0.27 -16.06 -6.26
CA ILE A 143 0.86 -16.04 -5.33
C ILE A 143 0.98 -14.63 -4.74
N GLU A 144 0.43 -14.44 -3.56
CA GLU A 144 0.27 -13.11 -2.93
C GLU A 144 1.17 -12.93 -1.69
N PRO A 145 1.53 -11.70 -1.31
CA PRO A 145 2.14 -11.45 -0.02
C PRO A 145 1.27 -12.01 1.11
N LYS A 146 1.87 -12.64 2.12
CA LYS A 146 1.13 -13.14 3.28
C LYS A 146 0.72 -11.94 4.15
N LEU A 147 -0.48 -11.44 3.87
CA LEU A 147 -1.10 -10.40 4.69
C LEU A 147 -1.62 -11.05 5.97
N SER A 148 -1.19 -10.54 7.13
CA SER A 148 -1.43 -11.20 8.42
C SER A 148 -2.91 -11.36 8.80
N LYS A 149 -3.85 -10.71 8.10
CA LYS A 149 -5.28 -10.63 8.51
C LYS A 149 -6.31 -10.66 7.38
N HIS A 150 -5.89 -10.76 6.12
CA HIS A 150 -6.77 -10.67 4.95
C HIS A 150 -7.44 -11.99 4.58
N THR A 151 -7.97 -12.71 5.57
CA THR A 151 -8.74 -13.94 5.34
C THR A 151 -10.01 -13.67 4.53
N TYR A 152 -10.59 -12.47 4.65
CA TYR A 152 -11.85 -12.13 3.97
C TYR A 152 -11.68 -12.10 2.46
N TYR A 153 -10.69 -11.36 1.95
CA TYR A 153 -10.46 -11.25 0.51
C TYR A 153 -10.07 -12.59 -0.13
N VAL A 154 -9.15 -13.31 0.52
CA VAL A 154 -8.75 -14.66 0.07
C VAL A 154 -9.97 -15.59 0.03
N ARG A 155 -10.84 -15.55 1.05
CA ARG A 155 -12.08 -16.33 1.11
C ARG A 155 -13.07 -15.91 0.03
N GLN A 156 -13.28 -14.61 -0.20
CA GLN A 156 -14.18 -14.10 -1.23
C GLN A 156 -13.75 -14.59 -2.62
N ASN A 157 -12.46 -14.53 -2.94
CA ASN A 157 -11.92 -15.08 -4.19
C ASN A 157 -12.21 -16.58 -4.32
N ARG A 158 -12.11 -17.35 -3.24
CA ARG A 158 -12.44 -18.79 -3.23
C ARG A 158 -13.92 -19.04 -3.46
N GLU A 159 -14.79 -18.31 -2.78
CA GLU A 159 -16.25 -18.41 -2.95
C GLU A 159 -16.65 -18.04 -4.39
N LEU A 160 -16.04 -17.02 -4.99
CA LEU A 160 -16.26 -16.65 -6.39
C LEU A 160 -15.76 -17.71 -7.38
N ALA A 161 -14.66 -18.40 -7.05
CA ALA A 161 -14.13 -19.50 -7.85
C ALA A 161 -15.04 -20.73 -7.81
N GLU A 162 -15.60 -21.07 -6.65
CA GLU A 162 -16.60 -22.15 -6.49
C GLU A 162 -17.88 -21.89 -7.30
N LEU A 163 -18.21 -20.62 -7.54
CA LEU A 163 -19.31 -20.17 -8.42
C LEU A 163 -18.89 -20.04 -9.89
N SER A 164 -17.75 -20.62 -10.28
CA SER A 164 -17.21 -20.58 -11.64
C SER A 164 -16.76 -21.97 -12.09
N ASN A 165 -16.44 -22.10 -13.37
CA ASN A 165 -15.84 -23.32 -13.92
C ASN A 165 -14.31 -23.34 -13.84
N PHE A 166 -13.69 -22.39 -13.11
CA PHE A 166 -12.24 -22.21 -13.06
C PHE A 166 -11.68 -22.78 -11.74
N GLU A 167 -10.53 -23.48 -11.83
CA GLU A 167 -9.79 -23.94 -10.66
C GLU A 167 -8.98 -22.76 -10.09
N LEU A 168 -9.10 -22.49 -8.79
CA LEU A 168 -8.30 -21.46 -8.11
C LEU A 168 -7.38 -22.11 -7.07
N ARG A 169 -6.08 -21.84 -7.19
CA ARG A 169 -5.05 -22.18 -6.19
C ARG A 169 -4.49 -20.89 -5.61
N GLN A 170 -4.51 -20.74 -4.29
CA GLN A 170 -3.94 -19.57 -3.62
C GLN A 170 -2.74 -19.98 -2.76
N LEU A 171 -1.62 -19.30 -2.97
CA LEU A 171 -0.37 -19.45 -2.23
C LEU A 171 0.04 -18.09 -1.67
N THR A 172 0.82 -18.09 -0.59
CA THR A 172 1.27 -16.85 0.06
C THR A 172 2.77 -16.86 0.30
N PHE A 173 3.40 -15.68 0.29
CA PHE A 173 4.84 -15.51 0.50
C PHE A 173 5.16 -14.36 1.47
N ASN A 174 6.24 -14.47 2.25
CA ASN A 174 6.81 -13.38 3.04
C ASN A 174 8.19 -12.95 2.54
N SER A 175 8.82 -13.77 1.71
CA SER A 175 10.19 -13.60 1.24
C SER A 175 10.31 -14.04 -0.22
N PRO A 176 11.38 -13.65 -0.94
CA PRO A 176 11.68 -14.21 -2.25
C PRO A 176 11.87 -15.74 -2.23
N ASP A 177 12.43 -16.30 -1.16
CA ASP A 177 12.60 -17.75 -1.02
C ASP A 177 11.24 -18.47 -0.95
N ASP A 178 10.23 -17.85 -0.32
CA ASP A 178 8.87 -18.37 -0.33
C ASP A 178 8.26 -18.36 -1.75
N ILE A 179 8.58 -17.36 -2.58
CA ILE A 179 8.15 -17.32 -3.99
C ILE A 179 8.77 -18.49 -4.76
N VAL A 180 10.08 -18.69 -4.62
CA VAL A 180 10.81 -19.84 -5.20
C VAL A 180 10.16 -21.16 -4.78
N ASN A 181 9.83 -21.30 -3.49
CA ASN A 181 9.16 -22.47 -2.94
C ASN A 181 7.72 -22.64 -3.47
N CYS A 182 6.99 -21.56 -3.70
CA CYS A 182 5.64 -21.58 -4.28
C CYS A 182 5.68 -22.08 -5.72
N ILE A 183 6.55 -21.51 -6.56
CA ILE A 183 6.69 -21.90 -7.98
C ILE A 183 7.15 -23.35 -8.09
N SER A 184 8.06 -23.81 -7.22
CA SER A 184 8.56 -25.20 -7.22
C SER A 184 7.47 -26.25 -6.93
N LYS A 185 6.32 -25.85 -6.37
CA LYS A 185 5.15 -26.71 -6.13
C LYS A 185 4.17 -26.72 -7.31
N LEU A 186 4.47 -26.00 -8.40
CA LEU A 186 3.69 -25.93 -9.63
C LEU A 186 4.33 -26.84 -10.68
N ARG A 187 3.51 -27.42 -11.55
CA ARG A 187 3.95 -28.22 -12.70
C ARG A 187 2.93 -28.08 -13.82
N ARG A 188 3.40 -28.01 -15.06
CA ARG A 188 2.55 -28.18 -16.25
C ARG A 188 1.90 -29.55 -16.20
N LYS A 189 0.57 -29.60 -16.28
CA LYS A 189 -0.21 -30.85 -16.22
C LYS A 189 -0.29 -31.51 -17.60
N ARG A 190 -0.31 -30.74 -18.69
CA ARG A 190 -0.47 -31.24 -20.07
C ARG A 190 0.31 -30.42 -21.11
N GLU A 191 0.64 -31.01 -22.25
CA GLU A 191 1.34 -30.30 -23.33
C GLU A 191 0.46 -29.24 -24.03
N ASP A 192 -0.86 -29.46 -24.08
CA ASP A 192 -1.82 -28.52 -24.67
C ASP A 192 -2.31 -27.42 -23.70
N GLU A 193 -1.63 -27.30 -22.56
CA GLU A 193 -1.78 -26.24 -21.56
C GLU A 193 -0.78 -25.12 -21.83
N ILE A 194 -1.30 -23.90 -21.97
CA ILE A 194 -0.48 -22.70 -21.95
C ILE A 194 -0.30 -22.23 -20.50
N VAL A 195 0.95 -22.02 -20.11
CA VAL A 195 1.34 -21.50 -18.80
C VAL A 195 1.73 -20.03 -18.95
N VAL A 196 0.94 -19.15 -18.35
CA VAL A 196 1.08 -17.70 -18.38
C VAL A 196 1.52 -17.23 -17.01
N VAL A 197 2.66 -16.56 -16.92
CA VAL A 197 3.11 -15.90 -15.69
C VAL A 197 2.83 -14.41 -15.79
N ASN A 198 2.04 -13.86 -14.87
CA ASN A 198 1.64 -12.46 -14.88
C ASN A 198 2.22 -11.73 -13.67
N TRP A 199 2.94 -10.62 -13.89
CA TRP A 199 3.49 -9.74 -12.86
C TRP A 199 2.90 -8.34 -13.00
N ASN A 200 2.18 -7.89 -11.98
CA ASN A 200 1.59 -6.55 -11.95
C ASN A 200 2.12 -5.75 -10.76
N PHE A 201 3.05 -4.82 -11.03
CA PHE A 201 3.62 -3.86 -10.07
C PHE A 201 4.30 -4.51 -8.84
N THR A 202 4.88 -5.70 -9.01
CA THR A 202 5.48 -6.48 -7.90
C THR A 202 6.90 -6.97 -8.18
N LEU A 203 7.34 -7.01 -9.44
CA LEU A 203 8.61 -7.63 -9.83
C LEU A 203 9.81 -6.83 -9.27
N HIS A 204 9.71 -5.50 -9.26
CA HIS A 204 10.73 -4.61 -8.69
C HIS A 204 11.06 -4.90 -7.21
N LYS A 205 10.15 -5.53 -6.47
CA LYS A 205 10.37 -5.87 -5.06
C LYS A 205 11.39 -6.97 -4.86
N LEU A 206 11.61 -7.83 -5.86
CA LEU A 206 12.65 -8.85 -5.82
C LEU A 206 14.06 -8.25 -5.78
N LEU A 207 14.24 -7.01 -6.27
CA LEU A 207 15.55 -6.34 -6.25
C LEU A 207 16.00 -5.92 -4.84
N ALA A 208 15.14 -6.06 -3.83
CA ALA A 208 15.48 -5.79 -2.43
C ALA A 208 16.53 -6.76 -1.87
N GLN A 209 16.58 -7.98 -2.42
CA GLN A 209 17.49 -9.04 -2.04
C GLN A 209 18.32 -9.44 -3.26
N ASP A 210 19.64 -9.37 -3.12
CA ASP A 210 20.56 -9.70 -4.21
C ASP A 210 20.36 -11.15 -4.68
N GLY A 211 20.27 -11.36 -5.99
CA GLY A 211 20.10 -12.70 -6.59
C GLY A 211 18.68 -13.26 -6.55
N ALA A 212 17.73 -12.62 -5.86
CA ALA A 212 16.37 -13.14 -5.71
C ALA A 212 15.60 -13.16 -7.04
N MET A 213 15.76 -12.12 -7.87
CA MET A 213 15.14 -12.05 -9.19
C MET A 213 15.61 -13.20 -10.07
N GLU A 214 16.91 -13.46 -10.12
CA GLU A 214 17.52 -14.51 -10.93
C GLU A 214 17.03 -15.90 -10.49
N GLN A 215 16.91 -16.14 -9.18
CA GLN A 215 16.39 -17.40 -8.64
C GLN A 215 14.91 -17.60 -8.98
N VAL A 216 14.08 -16.57 -8.81
CA VAL A 216 12.65 -16.63 -9.15
C VAL A 216 12.46 -16.86 -10.65
N LEU A 217 13.16 -16.11 -11.50
CA LEU A 217 13.08 -16.27 -12.95
C LEU A 217 13.62 -17.62 -13.43
N SER A 218 14.64 -18.19 -12.77
CA SER A 218 15.07 -19.57 -13.02
C SER A 218 13.94 -20.56 -12.75
N LYS A 219 13.14 -20.38 -11.69
CA LYS A 219 11.98 -21.25 -11.43
C LYS A 219 10.83 -21.06 -12.40
N VAL A 220 10.61 -19.83 -12.87
CA VAL A 220 9.65 -19.56 -13.95
C VAL A 220 10.03 -20.32 -15.23
N LYS A 221 11.33 -20.39 -15.54
CA LYS A 221 11.85 -21.20 -16.65
C LYS A 221 11.72 -22.69 -16.41
N ASP A 222 12.12 -23.19 -15.24
CA ASP A 222 12.02 -24.62 -14.88
C ASP A 222 10.57 -25.13 -14.97
N LEU A 223 9.60 -24.26 -14.67
CA LEU A 223 8.19 -24.55 -14.80
C LEU A 223 7.73 -24.72 -16.26
N GLY A 224 8.50 -24.18 -17.21
CA GLY A 224 8.15 -24.11 -18.62
C GLY A 224 7.03 -23.10 -18.88
N ALA A 225 7.14 -21.87 -18.38
CA ALA A 225 6.20 -20.80 -18.72
C ALA A 225 6.28 -20.46 -20.22
N ASP A 226 5.14 -20.41 -20.91
CA ASP A 226 5.09 -20.09 -22.35
C ASP A 226 5.18 -18.59 -22.60
N ILE A 227 4.50 -17.79 -21.78
CA ILE A 227 4.58 -16.33 -21.82
C ILE A 227 4.66 -15.75 -20.42
N MET A 228 5.40 -14.65 -20.30
CA MET A 228 5.47 -13.84 -19.09
C MET A 228 5.03 -12.41 -19.42
N VAL A 229 3.95 -11.96 -18.78
CA VAL A 229 3.43 -10.60 -18.90
C VAL A 229 3.96 -9.80 -17.71
N ILE A 230 4.56 -8.65 -17.97
CA ILE A 230 5.10 -7.76 -16.95
C ILE A 230 4.52 -6.37 -17.16
N VAL A 231 3.91 -5.84 -16.10
CA VAL A 231 3.42 -4.47 -16.01
C VAL A 231 4.04 -3.83 -14.78
N GLU A 232 4.75 -2.73 -14.97
CA GLU A 232 5.55 -2.05 -13.93
C GLU A 232 5.42 -0.53 -14.01
N GLN A 233 5.86 0.15 -12.95
CA GLN A 233 6.03 1.61 -12.98
C GLN A 233 7.18 2.00 -13.92
N GLU A 234 6.98 3.01 -14.78
CA GLU A 234 8.06 3.55 -15.61
C GLU A 234 8.77 4.68 -14.87
N ALA A 235 9.77 4.33 -14.05
CA ALA A 235 10.56 5.29 -13.29
C ALA A 235 11.95 4.72 -12.93
N ASN A 236 12.94 5.56 -12.71
CA ASN A 236 14.23 5.14 -12.17
C ASN A 236 14.35 5.57 -10.70
N LEU A 237 13.80 4.78 -9.77
CA LEU A 237 13.77 5.11 -8.34
C LEU A 237 14.75 4.24 -7.52
N ASN A 238 15.63 3.49 -8.18
CA ASN A 238 16.57 2.58 -7.53
C ASN A 238 17.99 3.16 -7.39
N SER A 239 18.21 4.47 -7.58
CA SER A 239 19.54 5.09 -7.38
C SER A 239 20.04 4.85 -5.95
N HIS A 240 21.35 4.59 -5.82
CA HIS A 240 22.04 4.50 -4.54
C HIS A 240 22.20 5.86 -3.86
N VAL A 241 22.09 6.96 -4.61
CA VAL A 241 22.24 8.33 -4.12
C VAL A 241 20.86 8.88 -3.75
N LEU A 242 20.68 9.31 -2.48
CA LEU A 242 19.38 9.79 -1.99
C LEU A 242 18.88 11.01 -2.77
N SER A 243 19.75 11.97 -3.07
CA SER A 243 19.36 13.20 -3.76
C SER A 243 18.77 12.93 -5.15
N GLU A 244 19.39 12.03 -5.92
CA GLU A 244 18.88 11.59 -7.23
C GLU A 244 17.54 10.88 -7.08
N ARG A 245 17.47 9.95 -6.11
CA ARG A 245 16.26 9.18 -5.84
C ARG A 245 15.10 10.07 -5.39
N LEU A 246 15.36 11.07 -4.56
CA LEU A 246 14.36 12.04 -4.10
C LEU A 246 13.84 12.88 -5.27
N GLU A 247 14.72 13.41 -6.11
CA GLU A 247 14.35 14.22 -7.26
C GLU A 247 13.50 13.42 -8.27
N GLN A 248 13.96 12.22 -8.62
CA GLN A 248 13.29 11.34 -9.57
C GLN A 248 11.94 10.85 -9.03
N SER A 249 11.87 10.44 -7.76
CA SER A 249 10.61 10.00 -7.15
C SER A 249 9.63 11.14 -6.96
N PHE A 250 10.09 12.34 -6.58
CA PHE A 250 9.20 13.50 -6.45
C PHE A 250 8.58 13.86 -7.80
N GLN A 251 9.37 13.85 -8.88
CA GLN A 251 8.86 14.06 -10.22
C GLN A 251 7.84 12.97 -10.61
N TYR A 252 8.18 11.69 -10.42
CA TYR A 252 7.30 10.58 -10.77
C TYR A 252 5.96 10.63 -10.03
N TYR A 253 6.00 10.66 -8.69
CA TYR A 253 4.77 10.66 -7.89
C TYR A 253 3.96 11.94 -8.07
N SER A 254 4.57 13.09 -8.38
CA SER A 254 3.79 14.29 -8.72
C SER A 254 2.91 14.08 -9.95
N HIS A 255 3.41 13.42 -11.00
CA HIS A 255 2.61 13.12 -12.20
C HIS A 255 1.56 12.04 -11.92
N VAL A 256 1.89 11.01 -11.14
CA VAL A 256 0.93 9.96 -10.75
C VAL A 256 -0.23 10.54 -9.93
N PHE A 257 0.05 11.42 -8.96
CA PHE A 257 -0.99 12.06 -8.16
C PHE A 257 -1.85 13.01 -9.01
N GLU A 258 -1.24 13.78 -9.90
CA GLU A 258 -1.98 14.65 -10.83
C GLU A 258 -2.87 13.85 -11.80
N SER A 259 -2.42 12.66 -12.22
CA SER A 259 -3.15 11.79 -13.14
C SER A 259 -4.34 11.08 -12.48
N LEU A 260 -4.26 10.84 -11.17
CA LEU A 260 -5.34 10.22 -10.40
C LEU A 260 -6.30 11.26 -9.79
N GLU A 261 -5.83 12.47 -9.49
CA GLU A 261 -6.64 13.62 -9.03
C GLU A 261 -7.86 13.86 -9.93
N LYS A 262 -7.69 13.78 -11.26
CA LYS A 262 -8.78 14.07 -12.19
C LYS A 262 -9.82 12.96 -12.30
N LEU A 263 -9.44 11.72 -11.99
CA LEU A 263 -10.29 10.55 -12.16
C LEU A 263 -11.14 10.27 -10.93
N TYR A 264 -10.65 10.67 -9.76
CA TYR A 264 -11.28 10.34 -8.49
C TYR A 264 -11.53 11.60 -7.66
N ASP A 265 -12.79 11.82 -7.31
CA ASP A 265 -13.15 12.91 -6.41
C ASP A 265 -12.52 12.66 -5.01
N ARG A 266 -12.44 11.40 -4.55
CA ARG A 266 -11.94 11.01 -3.20
C ARG A 266 -11.65 9.50 -3.05
N ASP A 267 -10.68 8.92 -3.74
CA ASP A 267 -10.25 7.54 -3.42
C ASP A 267 -8.95 7.55 -2.61
N GLU A 268 -8.99 7.00 -1.39
CA GLU A 268 -7.91 7.03 -0.40
C GLU A 268 -6.98 5.82 -0.50
N LEU A 269 -7.39 4.77 -1.23
CA LEU A 269 -6.63 3.52 -1.31
C LEU A 269 -5.33 3.69 -2.10
N TRP A 270 -5.40 4.35 -3.25
CA TRP A 270 -4.21 4.62 -4.07
C TRP A 270 -3.28 5.63 -3.37
N GLU A 271 -3.84 6.60 -2.66
CA GLU A 271 -3.07 7.58 -1.89
C GLU A 271 -2.23 6.87 -0.83
N LEU A 272 -2.86 6.00 -0.03
CA LEU A 272 -2.16 5.23 1.00
C LEU A 272 -1.06 4.36 0.40
N TYR A 273 -1.32 3.72 -0.73
CA TYR A 273 -0.34 2.90 -1.41
C TYR A 273 0.89 3.71 -1.86
N PHE A 274 0.69 4.83 -2.55
CA PHE A 274 1.83 5.65 -2.99
C PHE A 274 2.51 6.39 -1.83
N ARG A 275 1.79 6.78 -0.77
CA ARG A 275 2.38 7.28 0.48
C ARG A 275 3.39 6.28 1.04
N ARG A 276 3.02 5.00 1.10
CA ARG A 276 3.92 3.92 1.56
C ARG A 276 5.10 3.73 0.62
N GLN A 277 4.88 3.79 -0.70
CA GLN A 277 5.98 3.70 -1.65
C GLN A 277 6.98 4.85 -1.49
N ILE A 278 6.50 6.11 -1.41
CA ILE A 278 7.32 7.30 -1.14
C ILE A 278 8.12 7.11 0.15
N GLY A 279 7.44 6.66 1.22
CA GLY A 279 8.06 6.33 2.50
C GLY A 279 9.20 5.33 2.36
N ASN A 280 8.99 4.23 1.64
CA ASN A 280 10.00 3.20 1.46
C ASN A 280 11.18 3.66 0.58
N VAL A 281 10.89 4.34 -0.53
CA VAL A 281 11.90 4.88 -1.47
C VAL A 281 12.84 5.85 -0.76
N VAL A 282 12.30 6.77 0.06
CA VAL A 282 13.10 7.86 0.66
C VAL A 282 13.66 7.47 2.03
N ALA A 283 12.87 6.82 2.90
CA ALA A 283 13.25 6.58 4.28
C ALA A 283 14.09 5.31 4.49
N CYS A 284 13.87 4.26 3.69
CA CYS A 284 14.53 2.97 3.88
C CYS A 284 15.85 2.85 3.10
N GLU A 285 16.68 1.89 3.52
CA GLU A 285 17.92 1.51 2.83
C GLU A 285 18.15 0.00 2.92
N ARG A 286 19.09 -0.53 2.12
CA ARG A 286 19.46 -1.96 2.11
C ARG A 286 18.22 -2.85 1.92
N VAL A 287 18.10 -3.94 2.66
CA VAL A 287 17.00 -4.91 2.58
C VAL A 287 15.66 -4.33 3.02
N ASP A 288 15.65 -3.25 3.82
CA ASP A 288 14.42 -2.57 4.24
C ASP A 288 13.80 -1.75 3.09
N ARG A 289 14.59 -1.40 2.06
CA ARG A 289 14.13 -0.69 0.85
C ARG A 289 13.72 -1.70 -0.22
N VAL A 290 12.42 -1.92 -0.34
CA VAL A 290 11.81 -2.88 -1.25
C VAL A 290 11.24 -2.25 -2.52
N GLU A 291 10.87 -0.98 -2.50
CA GLU A 291 10.34 -0.25 -3.66
C GLU A 291 11.50 0.20 -4.57
N ARG A 292 12.14 -0.78 -5.20
CA ARG A 292 13.33 -0.62 -6.04
C ARG A 292 12.98 -0.54 -7.52
N ILE A 293 12.15 0.45 -7.84
CA ILE A 293 11.62 0.63 -9.19
C ILE A 293 12.76 1.06 -10.13
N GLU A 294 12.89 0.35 -11.24
CA GLU A 294 13.87 0.61 -12.30
C GLU A 294 13.15 0.95 -13.61
N SER A 295 13.82 1.72 -14.48
CA SER A 295 13.29 2.05 -15.79
C SER A 295 13.15 0.78 -16.64
N PHE A 296 12.24 0.80 -17.60
CA PHE A 296 12.06 -0.39 -18.43
C PHE A 296 13.29 -0.78 -19.24
N ALA A 297 14.14 0.18 -19.62
CA ALA A 297 15.42 -0.12 -20.26
C ALA A 297 16.31 -1.00 -19.37
N GLN A 298 16.29 -0.80 -18.05
CA GLN A 298 16.99 -1.66 -17.10
C GLN A 298 16.33 -3.03 -16.99
N TRP A 299 14.99 -3.09 -16.94
CA TRP A 299 14.25 -4.36 -16.96
C TRP A 299 14.53 -5.20 -18.20
N GLN A 300 14.54 -4.60 -19.39
CA GLN A 300 14.88 -5.29 -20.63
C GLN A 300 16.25 -5.92 -20.58
N ASN A 301 17.24 -5.16 -20.10
CA ASN A 301 18.61 -5.64 -19.98
C ASN A 301 18.68 -6.85 -19.04
N ARG A 302 18.02 -6.78 -17.87
CA ARG A 302 17.97 -7.89 -16.91
C ARG A 302 17.31 -9.13 -17.50
N LEU A 303 16.13 -8.98 -18.07
CA LEU A 303 15.35 -10.08 -18.64
C LEU A 303 16.08 -10.73 -19.82
N SER A 304 16.71 -9.93 -20.67
CA SER A 304 17.51 -10.43 -21.79
C SER A 304 18.76 -11.20 -21.33
N GLN A 305 19.44 -10.72 -20.29
CA GLN A 305 20.60 -11.41 -19.70
C GLN A 305 20.24 -12.77 -19.13
N VAL A 306 19.02 -12.90 -18.59
CA VAL A 306 18.48 -14.19 -18.14
C VAL A 306 17.67 -14.87 -19.24
N GLY A 307 17.92 -14.64 -20.54
CA GLY A 307 17.41 -15.45 -21.65
C GLY A 307 15.93 -15.35 -21.97
N PHE A 308 15.27 -14.27 -21.56
CA PHE A 308 13.93 -13.92 -22.04
C PHE A 308 14.04 -12.98 -23.25
N CYS A 309 13.14 -13.11 -24.21
CA CYS A 309 13.04 -12.21 -25.35
C CYS A 309 11.67 -11.52 -25.39
N PRO A 310 11.64 -10.21 -25.72
CA PRO A 310 10.40 -9.47 -25.80
C PRO A 310 9.57 -9.96 -27.00
N VAL A 311 8.25 -9.94 -26.84
CA VAL A 311 7.27 -10.32 -27.84
C VAL A 311 6.55 -9.06 -28.32
N PRO A 312 6.51 -8.79 -29.64
CA PRO A 312 5.69 -7.72 -30.20
C PRO A 312 4.22 -7.83 -29.78
N GLN A 313 3.57 -6.69 -29.54
CA GLN A 313 2.14 -6.63 -29.19
C GLN A 313 1.38 -5.76 -30.19
N GLN A 314 0.09 -6.04 -30.39
CA GLN A 314 -0.76 -5.25 -31.28
C GLN A 314 -1.25 -3.96 -30.60
N VAL A 315 -0.40 -2.93 -30.62
CA VAL A 315 -0.62 -1.69 -29.86
C VAL A 315 -1.87 -0.91 -30.30
N ASP A 316 -2.31 -1.05 -31.55
CA ASP A 316 -3.53 -0.38 -32.02
C ASP A 316 -4.81 -0.96 -31.40
N GLU A 317 -4.90 -2.29 -31.24
CA GLU A 317 -6.03 -2.94 -30.54
C GLU A 317 -6.05 -2.58 -29.05
N PHE A 318 -4.85 -2.51 -28.47
CA PHE A 318 -4.63 -2.09 -27.10
C PHE A 318 -5.10 -0.65 -26.86
N LYS A 319 -4.74 0.28 -27.76
CA LYS A 319 -5.19 1.68 -27.74
C LYS A 319 -6.70 1.80 -27.81
N ILE A 320 -7.34 1.05 -28.72
CA ILE A 320 -8.81 1.06 -28.85
C ILE A 320 -9.47 0.62 -27.55
N SER A 321 -8.95 -0.44 -26.91
CA SER A 321 -9.50 -0.99 -25.67
C SER A 321 -9.46 0.00 -24.51
N LEU A 322 -8.38 0.77 -24.37
CA LEU A 322 -8.19 1.70 -23.25
C LEU A 322 -8.74 3.11 -23.49
N ARG A 323 -8.92 3.52 -24.75
CA ARG A 323 -9.48 4.84 -25.08
C ARG A 323 -10.89 5.05 -24.51
N PHE A 324 -11.65 3.97 -24.35
CA PHE A 324 -12.98 4.04 -23.71
C PHE A 324 -12.94 4.40 -22.23
N TYR A 325 -11.81 4.16 -21.56
CA TYR A 325 -11.69 4.33 -20.12
C TYR A 325 -10.94 5.63 -19.75
N PHE A 326 -9.92 6.04 -20.52
CA PHE A 326 -9.03 7.15 -20.12
C PHE A 326 -8.56 8.02 -21.31
N ASP A 327 -9.38 8.96 -21.77
CA ASP A 327 -9.10 9.81 -22.94
C ASP A 327 -7.85 10.72 -22.80
N GLU A 328 -7.44 11.06 -21.57
CA GLU A 328 -6.26 11.92 -21.32
C GLU A 328 -4.93 11.15 -21.25
N TYR A 329 -4.97 9.82 -21.14
CA TYR A 329 -3.77 9.00 -21.10
C TYR A 329 -3.31 8.67 -22.52
N GLY A 330 -2.02 8.91 -22.78
CA GLY A 330 -1.36 8.49 -24.00
C GLY A 330 -0.91 7.04 -23.90
N ILE A 331 -1.03 6.32 -25.01
CA ILE A 331 -0.45 4.99 -25.18
C ILE A 331 0.50 5.04 -26.35
N GLU A 332 1.75 4.62 -26.14
CA GLU A 332 2.78 4.62 -27.17
C GLU A 332 3.57 3.32 -27.15
N GLU A 333 3.92 2.83 -28.34
CA GLU A 333 4.91 1.76 -28.46
C GLU A 333 6.31 2.40 -28.45
N LYS A 334 7.21 1.85 -27.64
CA LYS A 334 8.61 2.27 -27.58
C LYS A 334 9.52 1.12 -28.03
N GLU A 335 10.78 1.45 -28.34
CA GLU A 335 11.79 0.47 -28.76
C GLU A 335 11.84 -0.76 -27.84
N GLY A 336 11.92 -1.94 -28.47
CA GLY A 336 11.94 -3.23 -27.78
C GLY A 336 10.56 -3.78 -27.40
N HIS A 337 9.50 -3.35 -28.10
CA HIS A 337 8.11 -3.87 -27.99
C HIS A 337 7.40 -3.54 -26.68
N ASN A 338 7.71 -2.38 -26.11
CA ASN A 338 7.11 -1.94 -24.85
C ASN A 338 5.93 -1.05 -25.14
N ILE A 339 4.88 -1.20 -24.35
CA ILE A 339 3.75 -0.29 -24.38
C ILE A 339 3.89 0.62 -23.16
N LEU A 340 3.93 1.93 -23.39
CA LEU A 340 3.93 2.93 -22.32
C LEU A 340 2.53 3.48 -22.11
N LEU A 341 2.17 3.64 -20.84
CA LEU A 341 1.06 4.46 -20.39
C LEU A 341 1.64 5.81 -19.93
N SER A 342 1.21 6.90 -20.56
CA SER A 342 1.75 8.24 -20.34
C SER A 342 0.67 9.24 -19.95
N TRP A 343 0.91 10.04 -18.92
CA TRP A 343 0.05 11.14 -18.51
C TRP A 343 0.59 12.46 -19.05
N HIS A 344 -0.14 13.14 -19.95
CA HIS A 344 0.32 14.35 -20.66
C HIS A 344 1.75 14.21 -21.23
N GLY A 345 2.08 13.04 -21.76
CA GLY A 345 3.40 12.72 -22.32
C GLY A 345 4.48 12.31 -21.30
N TYR A 346 4.18 12.29 -20.01
CA TYR A 346 5.07 11.74 -18.98
C TYR A 346 4.76 10.25 -18.74
N PRO A 347 5.71 9.32 -18.97
CA PRO A 347 5.49 7.90 -18.73
C PRO A 347 5.22 7.60 -17.25
N VAL A 348 4.14 6.88 -16.96
CA VAL A 348 3.76 6.50 -15.58
C VAL A 348 3.79 4.99 -15.36
N ALA A 349 3.54 4.19 -16.40
CA ALA A 349 3.63 2.74 -16.37
C ALA A 349 4.06 2.18 -17.72
N VAL A 350 4.53 0.94 -17.69
CA VAL A 350 5.04 0.21 -18.85
C VAL A 350 4.56 -1.24 -18.81
N ALA A 351 4.19 -1.76 -19.97
CA ALA A 351 3.76 -3.13 -20.17
C ALA A 351 4.64 -3.81 -21.23
N SER A 352 4.87 -5.11 -21.04
CA SER A 352 5.67 -5.92 -21.94
C SER A 352 5.33 -7.41 -21.82
N VAL A 353 5.60 -8.15 -22.89
CA VAL A 353 5.37 -9.59 -22.96
C VAL A 353 6.67 -10.28 -23.34
N TRP A 354 6.98 -11.39 -22.69
CA TRP A 354 8.26 -12.09 -22.82
C TRP A 354 8.07 -13.58 -23.03
N LYS A 355 8.98 -14.20 -23.79
CA LYS A 355 9.09 -15.65 -23.96
C LYS A 355 10.47 -16.12 -23.53
N VAL A 356 10.56 -17.33 -23.00
CA VAL A 356 11.85 -17.99 -22.77
C VAL A 356 12.41 -18.39 -24.12
N THR A 357 13.67 -18.04 -24.38
CA THR A 357 14.40 -18.61 -25.52
C THR A 357 15.14 -19.86 -25.08
N ASP A 358 15.03 -20.92 -25.86
CA ASP A 358 15.96 -22.03 -25.74
C ASP A 358 17.37 -21.50 -26.03
N PRO A 359 18.38 -21.85 -25.23
CA PRO A 359 19.75 -21.51 -25.57
C PRO A 359 20.06 -22.07 -26.97
N PRO A 360 20.78 -21.34 -27.84
CA PRO A 360 21.18 -21.86 -29.13
C PRO A 360 21.90 -23.20 -28.91
N GLN A 361 21.38 -24.26 -29.52
CA GLN A 361 21.93 -25.61 -29.42
C GLN A 361 23.34 -25.64 -30.04
N PHE A 362 24.35 -25.27 -29.27
CA PHE A 362 25.73 -25.60 -29.59
C PHE A 362 26.02 -26.99 -29.05
N SER A 363 26.00 -27.96 -29.97
CA SER A 363 26.54 -29.29 -29.76
C SER A 363 28.04 -29.19 -29.49
N SER A 364 28.44 -29.28 -28.22
CA SER A 364 29.85 -29.44 -27.85
C SER A 364 30.01 -30.28 -26.59
N GLY A 365 30.37 -31.55 -26.81
CA GLY A 365 31.46 -32.23 -26.10
C GLY A 365 31.38 -32.40 -24.58
N LEU A 366 31.13 -33.65 -24.17
CA LEU A 366 31.37 -34.16 -22.82
C LEU A 366 32.70 -33.68 -22.21
N TYR A 367 32.67 -33.30 -20.94
CA TYR A 367 33.67 -33.75 -19.96
C TYR A 367 32.99 -34.02 -18.61
N THR A 368 32.99 -35.28 -18.20
CA THR A 368 32.63 -35.77 -16.87
C THR A 368 33.78 -35.52 -15.90
N MET A 369 33.47 -35.01 -14.71
CA MET A 369 34.16 -35.42 -13.48
C MET A 369 33.14 -35.58 -12.36
N GLN A 370 33.33 -36.67 -11.63
CA GLN A 370 32.45 -37.26 -10.64
C GLN A 370 33.21 -37.34 -9.31
N ASN A 371 32.44 -37.41 -8.22
CA ASN A 371 32.80 -37.76 -6.82
C ASN A 371 33.04 -36.55 -5.89
N THR A 372 32.53 -36.48 -4.65
CA THR A 372 31.78 -37.45 -3.81
C THR A 372 31.12 -36.69 -2.64
N VAL A 373 30.09 -37.33 -2.09
CA VAL A 373 29.26 -37.01 -0.91
C VAL A 373 30.07 -36.91 0.40
N ASP A 374 29.67 -36.02 1.31
CA ASP A 374 29.50 -36.39 2.73
C ASP A 374 28.46 -35.49 3.43
N ASP A 375 27.63 -36.14 4.23
CA ASP A 375 26.47 -35.61 4.96
C ASP A 375 26.89 -35.05 6.33
N SER A 376 26.21 -33.99 6.81
CA SER A 376 25.91 -33.91 8.24
C SER A 376 24.81 -32.89 8.54
N GLU A 377 23.79 -33.41 9.21
CA GLU A 377 22.60 -32.75 9.74
C GLU A 377 22.93 -31.72 10.84
N GLY A 378 22.08 -30.70 10.92
CA GLY A 378 22.06 -29.73 12.02
C GLY A 378 20.69 -29.09 12.13
N MET A 379 19.73 -29.85 12.65
CA MET A 379 18.42 -29.36 13.09
C MET A 379 18.58 -28.39 14.26
N ALA A 380 17.98 -27.20 14.14
CA ALA A 380 17.58 -26.40 15.29
C ALA A 380 16.26 -25.70 14.96
N SER A 381 15.16 -26.30 15.43
CA SER A 381 13.85 -25.68 15.52
C SER A 381 13.79 -24.82 16.78
N SER A 382 13.58 -23.52 16.65
CA SER A 382 13.15 -22.67 17.77
C SER A 382 11.67 -22.35 17.59
N SER A 383 10.84 -23.03 18.38
CA SER A 383 9.45 -22.67 18.64
C SER A 383 9.44 -21.52 19.66
N GLU A 384 8.92 -20.36 19.28
CA GLU A 384 8.53 -19.32 20.23
C GLU A 384 7.08 -19.58 20.65
N SER A 385 6.89 -19.92 21.92
CA SER A 385 5.60 -19.98 22.58
C SER A 385 5.14 -18.57 22.96
N GLU A 386 3.86 -18.29 22.72
CA GLU A 386 3.15 -17.16 23.33
C GLU A 386 2.78 -17.58 24.76
N ASP A 387 3.43 -16.98 25.76
CA ASP A 387 2.98 -17.07 27.14
C ASP A 387 2.15 -15.84 27.51
N ASP A 388 0.93 -16.14 27.97
CA ASP A 388 0.03 -15.24 28.67
C ASP A 388 0.61 -14.89 30.05
N GLU A 389 0.76 -13.61 30.35
CA GLU A 389 0.77 -13.14 31.74
C GLU A 389 -0.32 -12.07 31.94
N GLU A 390 -1.14 -12.37 32.95
CA GLU A 390 -2.29 -11.62 33.41
C GLU A 390 -1.88 -10.67 34.54
N ASN A 391 -2.53 -9.50 34.55
CA ASN A 391 -2.81 -8.65 35.70
C ASN A 391 -1.70 -7.73 36.25
N ASP A 392 -1.78 -6.44 35.92
CA ASP A 392 -1.70 -5.38 36.94
C ASP A 392 -2.41 -4.08 36.51
N SER A 393 -3.16 -3.51 37.47
CA SER A 393 -3.78 -2.18 37.60
C SER A 393 -3.94 -1.26 36.35
N LEU A 394 -5.20 -0.95 36.00
CA LEU A 394 -5.64 -0.02 34.94
C LEU A 394 -5.38 1.48 35.17
N VAL A 395 -4.52 1.86 36.13
CA VAL A 395 -4.18 3.28 36.38
C VAL A 395 -2.69 3.39 36.69
N CYS A 396 -2.02 4.29 35.95
CA CYS A 396 -0.59 4.61 35.94
C CYS A 396 0.31 3.58 35.25
N ILE A 397 0.93 3.97 34.11
CA ILE A 397 2.35 3.74 33.74
C ILE A 397 2.55 4.30 32.32
N MET A 398 3.15 5.50 32.24
CA MET A 398 3.91 5.99 31.08
C MET A 398 5.22 6.54 31.65
N ALA A 399 6.15 5.66 31.94
CA ALA A 399 7.49 6.02 32.39
C ALA A 399 8.51 5.23 31.56
N ASP A 400 9.45 5.97 30.97
CA ASP A 400 10.57 5.55 30.10
C ASP A 400 10.20 5.07 28.68
N ARG A 401 10.69 5.63 27.55
CA ARG A 401 11.72 6.64 27.25
C ARG A 401 11.30 7.48 26.03
N ASN A 402 11.30 8.81 26.17
CA ASN A 402 11.36 9.83 25.10
C ASN A 402 10.42 9.68 23.87
N LEU A 403 9.10 9.71 24.09
CA LEU A 403 8.12 9.96 23.00
C LEU A 403 8.09 11.42 22.52
N TRP A 404 8.73 12.31 23.26
CA TRP A 404 8.73 13.75 23.04
C TRP A 404 10.12 14.27 23.44
N PRO A 405 10.70 15.24 22.71
CA PRO A 405 11.79 16.08 23.21
C PRO A 405 11.40 17.56 23.28
N GLU A 406 12.20 18.35 23.98
CA GLU A 406 12.02 19.77 24.31
C GLU A 406 11.82 20.68 23.07
N GLN A 407 10.74 21.47 23.07
CA GLN A 407 10.30 22.42 22.03
C GLN A 407 9.85 21.79 20.68
N GLY A 408 8.65 22.18 20.23
CA GLY A 408 7.91 21.60 19.10
C GLY A 408 8.49 21.89 17.71
N SER A 409 9.65 21.32 17.43
CA SER A 409 10.29 21.32 16.11
C SER A 409 9.38 20.65 15.06
N SER A 410 9.35 21.15 13.82
CA SER A 410 8.51 20.60 12.74
C SER A 410 8.76 19.11 12.50
N MET A 411 10.00 18.66 12.63
CA MET A 411 10.41 17.26 12.55
C MET A 411 9.75 16.39 13.60
N ASN A 412 9.74 16.82 14.87
CA ASN A 412 9.14 16.05 15.96
C ASN A 412 7.64 15.85 15.74
N ARG A 413 6.93 16.88 15.29
CA ARG A 413 5.49 16.77 14.99
C ARG A 413 5.23 15.76 13.88
N ILE A 414 5.94 15.86 12.76
CA ILE A 414 5.80 14.92 11.63
C ILE A 414 6.12 13.49 12.07
N ALA A 415 7.17 13.30 12.88
CA ALA A 415 7.57 11.99 13.39
C ALA A 415 6.48 11.37 14.27
N THR A 416 5.87 12.17 15.15
CA THR A 416 4.77 11.74 16.01
C THR A 416 3.57 11.31 15.16
N SER A 417 3.17 12.11 14.18
CA SER A 417 2.05 11.76 13.30
C SER A 417 2.30 10.48 12.51
N ALA A 418 3.52 10.30 11.99
CA ALA A 418 3.93 9.08 11.29
C ALA A 418 3.86 7.83 12.19
N LYS A 419 4.34 7.94 13.42
CA LYS A 419 4.27 6.84 14.40
C LYS A 419 2.83 6.51 14.80
N LEU A 420 1.99 7.53 15.01
CA LEU A 420 0.57 7.36 15.30
C LEU A 420 -0.14 6.67 14.14
N PHE A 421 0.12 7.10 12.90
CA PHE A 421 -0.40 6.45 11.70
C PHE A 421 -0.08 4.95 11.68
N ASP A 422 1.19 4.58 11.83
CA ASP A 422 1.64 3.17 11.83
C ASP A 422 0.95 2.35 12.93
N MET A 423 0.69 2.95 14.08
CA MET A 423 -0.03 2.32 15.20
C MET A 423 -1.52 2.14 14.89
N LEU A 424 -2.18 3.17 14.37
CA LEU A 424 -3.60 3.14 14.02
C LEU A 424 -3.86 2.12 12.92
N GLU A 425 -3.03 2.10 11.89
CA GLU A 425 -3.04 1.09 10.83
C GLU A 425 -3.01 -0.33 11.41
N TYR A 426 -2.02 -0.62 12.26
CA TYR A 426 -1.88 -1.93 12.88
C TYR A 426 -3.12 -2.34 13.69
N ILE A 427 -3.68 -1.42 14.48
CA ILE A 427 -4.82 -1.65 15.36
C ILE A 427 -6.09 -1.87 14.54
N CYS A 428 -6.36 -0.99 13.58
CA CYS A 428 -7.53 -1.10 12.71
C CYS A 428 -7.50 -2.41 11.93
N ASP A 429 -6.34 -2.80 11.41
CA ASP A 429 -6.18 -4.08 10.74
C ASP A 429 -6.38 -5.25 11.73
N LEU A 430 -5.82 -5.16 12.95
CA LEU A 430 -5.92 -6.22 13.99
C LEU A 430 -7.34 -6.52 14.40
N HIS A 431 -8.09 -5.45 14.64
CA HIS A 431 -9.41 -5.51 15.26
C HIS A 431 -10.53 -5.28 14.26
N ARG A 432 -10.20 -5.16 12.96
CA ARG A 432 -11.13 -4.86 11.85
C ARG A 432 -11.98 -3.63 12.13
N LEU A 433 -11.35 -2.57 12.65
CA LEU A 433 -12.03 -1.30 12.87
C LEU A 433 -12.21 -0.58 11.53
N GLU A 434 -13.27 0.22 11.41
CA GLU A 434 -13.64 0.88 10.15
C GLU A 434 -12.77 2.11 9.88
N LEU A 435 -12.50 2.89 10.94
CA LEU A 435 -11.77 4.15 10.90
C LEU A 435 -11.11 4.43 12.26
N ALA A 436 -9.91 5.01 12.23
CA ALA A 436 -9.31 5.69 13.37
C ALA A 436 -8.83 7.09 13.01
N VAL A 437 -9.10 8.05 13.88
CA VAL A 437 -8.79 9.47 13.70
C VAL A 437 -7.94 9.97 14.87
N THR A 438 -6.91 10.76 14.58
CA THR A 438 -6.13 11.47 15.60
C THR A 438 -6.58 12.92 15.70
N TRP A 439 -6.92 13.34 16.91
CA TRP A 439 -7.20 14.72 17.28
C TRP A 439 -6.06 15.29 18.12
N ILE A 440 -5.61 16.49 17.79
CA ILE A 440 -4.56 17.21 18.52
C ILE A 440 -5.12 18.51 19.08
N SER A 441 -4.87 18.74 20.38
CA SER A 441 -5.05 20.04 21.00
C SER A 441 -3.70 20.74 21.06
N TYR A 442 -3.55 21.85 20.34
CA TYR A 442 -2.32 22.64 20.35
C TYR A 442 -2.28 23.58 21.55
N GLY A 443 -1.30 23.39 22.43
CA GLY A 443 -1.04 24.22 23.59
C GLY A 443 -0.33 25.53 23.20
N GLN A 444 -1.05 26.65 23.28
CA GLN A 444 -0.57 28.02 23.08
C GLN A 444 -0.07 28.37 21.66
N ASP A 445 -1.03 28.75 20.81
CA ASP A 445 -1.00 30.04 20.11
C ASP A 445 -2.41 30.39 19.62
N GLY A 446 -3.06 31.36 20.28
CA GLY A 446 -4.13 32.16 19.69
C GLY A 446 -5.58 31.65 19.67
N ASN A 447 -5.96 30.55 20.34
CA ASN A 447 -7.35 30.05 20.29
C ASN A 447 -8.09 30.07 21.64
N THR A 448 -7.82 31.05 22.49
CA THR A 448 -8.55 31.27 23.74
C THR A 448 -9.67 32.28 23.54
N ASN A 449 -10.91 31.82 23.38
CA ASN A 449 -12.08 32.66 23.63
C ASN A 449 -12.31 32.81 25.15
N SER A 450 -13.09 33.81 25.54
CA SER A 450 -13.26 34.35 26.91
C SER A 450 -13.80 33.39 28.01
N LYS A 451 -13.78 32.08 27.76
CA LYS A 451 -13.95 30.99 28.72
C LYS A 451 -12.93 29.91 28.32
N GLU A 452 -11.95 29.61 29.18
CA GLU A 452 -10.81 28.69 28.93
C GLU A 452 -11.25 27.28 28.48
N LYS A 453 -11.60 27.09 27.20
CA LYS A 453 -11.95 25.79 26.63
C LYS A 453 -10.96 25.43 25.55
N ARG A 454 -10.44 24.20 25.60
CA ARG A 454 -9.50 23.68 24.60
C ARG A 454 -10.25 23.33 23.32
N PHE A 455 -9.55 23.42 22.19
CA PHE A 455 -10.05 22.96 20.90
C PHE A 455 -9.17 21.83 20.38
N LEU A 456 -9.79 20.88 19.70
CA LEU A 456 -9.18 19.75 19.02
C LEU A 456 -9.30 19.95 17.51
N CYS A 457 -8.22 19.65 16.79
CA CYS A 457 -8.18 19.60 15.33
C CYS A 457 -7.70 18.22 14.90
N ILE A 458 -8.20 17.70 13.77
CA ILE A 458 -7.69 16.44 13.23
C ILE A 458 -6.28 16.64 12.69
N ASP A 459 -5.42 15.66 12.97
CA ASP A 459 -4.16 15.46 12.25
C ASP A 459 -4.40 14.48 11.11
N ASP A 460 -4.61 15.01 9.92
CA ASP A 460 -4.83 14.27 8.67
C ASP A 460 -3.65 13.35 8.30
N SER A 461 -2.46 13.55 8.89
CA SER A 461 -1.31 12.64 8.69
C SER A 461 -1.37 11.40 9.58
N ALA A 462 -2.21 11.44 10.62
CA ALA A 462 -2.36 10.41 11.65
C ALA A 462 -3.81 9.89 11.71
N CYS A 463 -4.45 9.71 10.56
CA CYS A 463 -5.73 9.04 10.43
C CYS A 463 -5.54 7.77 9.59
N TYR A 464 -6.25 6.69 9.93
CA TYR A 464 -6.25 5.45 9.14
C TYR A 464 -7.68 5.03 8.83
N LEU A 465 -7.97 4.93 7.54
CA LEU A 465 -9.26 4.45 7.06
C LEU A 465 -9.16 3.03 6.51
N ASN A 466 -9.95 2.13 7.09
CA ASN A 466 -10.06 0.76 6.63
C ASN A 466 -11.21 0.58 5.63
N ASN A 467 -12.29 1.35 5.82
CA ASN A 467 -13.47 1.33 4.97
C ASN A 467 -13.59 2.63 4.15
N TRP A 468 -13.09 2.56 2.92
CA TRP A 468 -13.01 3.69 1.98
C TRP A 468 -14.34 4.42 1.71
N PHE A 469 -15.53 3.80 1.93
CA PHE A 469 -16.81 4.52 1.86
C PHE A 469 -16.90 5.69 2.85
N MET A 470 -16.04 5.70 3.87
CA MET A 470 -15.91 6.77 4.84
C MET A 470 -14.82 7.81 4.51
N GLY A 471 -14.21 7.77 3.33
CA GLY A 471 -13.12 8.71 3.01
C GLY A 471 -13.58 10.17 2.93
N GLY A 472 -14.74 10.37 2.30
CA GLY A 472 -15.43 11.66 2.33
C GLY A 472 -15.63 12.23 3.74
N PHE A 473 -15.82 11.34 4.74
CA PHE A 473 -16.01 11.73 6.14
C PHE A 473 -14.73 12.29 6.76
N VAL A 474 -13.56 11.66 6.61
CA VAL A 474 -12.31 12.12 7.28
C VAL A 474 -11.92 13.52 6.83
N ASP A 475 -11.94 13.77 5.53
CA ASP A 475 -11.59 15.06 4.91
C ASP A 475 -12.55 16.19 5.31
N GLU A 476 -13.83 15.89 5.52
CA GLU A 476 -14.79 16.86 6.04
C GLU A 476 -14.58 17.07 7.53
N TYR A 477 -14.46 15.99 8.29
CA TYR A 477 -14.21 16.01 9.73
C TYR A 477 -12.96 16.83 10.06
N ALA A 478 -11.93 16.77 9.19
CA ALA A 478 -10.68 17.49 9.36
C ALA A 478 -10.79 19.01 9.19
N ARG A 479 -11.90 19.51 8.62
CA ARG A 479 -12.15 20.96 8.48
C ARG A 479 -12.65 21.58 9.78
N TYR A 480 -13.02 20.78 10.78
CA TYR A 480 -13.67 21.27 11.98
C TYR A 480 -12.74 21.33 13.19
N ARG A 481 -13.03 22.32 14.04
CA ARG A 481 -12.42 22.44 15.37
C ARG A 481 -13.44 22.00 16.40
N LEU A 482 -13.14 20.93 17.11
CA LEU A 482 -14.01 20.38 18.13
C LEU A 482 -13.71 21.02 19.49
N GLU A 483 -14.74 21.60 20.11
CA GLU A 483 -14.62 22.17 21.46
C GLU A 483 -14.54 21.07 22.52
N GLU A 484 -13.74 21.28 23.56
CA GLU A 484 -13.70 20.41 24.73
C GLU A 484 -15.09 20.15 25.32
N GLY A 485 -15.39 18.87 25.59
CA GLY A 485 -16.70 18.40 26.05
C GLY A 485 -17.75 18.20 24.95
N LYS A 486 -17.44 18.49 23.68
CA LYS A 486 -18.30 18.21 22.52
C LYS A 486 -17.81 16.98 21.76
N GLY A 487 -18.74 16.23 21.17
CA GLY A 487 -18.43 15.00 20.42
C GLY A 487 -17.72 13.95 21.27
N ILE A 488 -17.32 12.84 20.64
CA ILE A 488 -16.70 11.72 21.35
C ILE A 488 -15.29 12.12 21.82
N ALA A 489 -14.47 12.68 20.93
CA ALA A 489 -13.11 13.10 21.26
C ALA A 489 -13.04 14.24 22.29
N GLY A 490 -13.92 15.24 22.20
CA GLY A 490 -13.94 16.33 23.18
C GLY A 490 -14.41 15.88 24.56
N LYS A 491 -15.33 14.89 24.64
CA LYS A 491 -15.70 14.23 25.90
C LYS A 491 -14.53 13.42 26.48
N ALA A 492 -13.83 12.64 25.64
CA ALA A 492 -12.64 11.89 26.06
C ALA A 492 -11.48 12.79 26.52
N LEU A 493 -11.36 14.02 25.99
CA LEU A 493 -10.38 14.99 26.46
C LEU A 493 -10.57 15.34 27.95
N GLN A 494 -11.81 15.29 28.45
CA GLN A 494 -12.15 15.54 29.86
C GLN A 494 -12.04 14.27 30.72
N SER A 495 -12.50 13.12 30.22
CA SER A 495 -12.62 11.88 31.00
C SER A 495 -11.51 10.85 30.77
N ASN A 496 -10.50 11.16 29.94
CA ASN A 496 -9.47 10.28 29.37
C ASN A 496 -10.00 9.20 28.41
N ILE A 497 -11.17 8.63 28.66
CA ILE A 497 -11.84 7.71 27.75
C ILE A 497 -13.33 8.05 27.68
N HIS A 498 -13.90 7.97 26.48
CA HIS A 498 -15.34 8.11 26.27
C HIS A 498 -15.80 7.04 25.28
N ILE A 499 -16.88 6.33 25.62
CA ILE A 499 -17.45 5.27 24.80
C ILE A 499 -18.89 5.66 24.47
N GLN A 500 -19.22 5.70 23.18
CA GLN A 500 -20.56 5.85 22.66
C GLN A 500 -21.02 4.49 22.11
N HIS A 501 -21.90 3.81 22.83
CA HIS A 501 -22.39 2.48 22.46
C HIS A 501 -23.35 2.50 21.26
N ASP A 502 -24.03 3.62 21.03
CA ASP A 502 -24.92 3.80 19.89
C ASP A 502 -24.75 5.23 19.35
N ILE A 503 -24.04 5.37 18.23
CA ILE A 503 -23.77 6.67 17.62
C ILE A 503 -25.02 7.31 17.01
N SER A 504 -26.11 6.56 16.80
CA SER A 504 -27.38 7.13 16.33
C SER A 504 -28.07 8.02 17.36
N LEU A 505 -27.67 7.89 18.63
CA LEU A 505 -28.14 8.72 19.74
C LEU A 505 -27.37 10.02 19.90
N LEU A 506 -26.29 10.22 19.14
CA LEU A 506 -25.53 11.46 19.18
C LEU A 506 -26.37 12.59 18.57
N ASP A 507 -26.37 13.73 19.24
CA ASP A 507 -27.06 14.92 18.76
C ASP A 507 -26.44 15.35 17.40
N PRO A 508 -27.24 15.46 16.32
CA PRO A 508 -26.75 15.96 15.04
C PRO A 508 -26.08 17.34 15.14
N ALA A 509 -26.42 18.15 16.15
CA ALA A 509 -25.78 19.44 16.42
C ALA A 509 -24.41 19.32 17.12
N GLU A 510 -24.04 18.13 17.62
CA GLU A 510 -22.66 17.81 18.00
C GLU A 510 -21.78 17.49 16.79
N PHE A 511 -22.39 17.30 15.62
CA PHE A 511 -21.71 17.17 14.33
C PHE A 511 -21.77 18.48 13.55
N PRO A 512 -20.81 18.71 12.66
CA PRO A 512 -20.73 19.95 11.91
C PRO A 512 -21.92 20.25 10.97
N ASP A 513 -22.15 21.55 10.76
CA ASP A 513 -23.37 22.16 10.20
C ASP A 513 -23.43 22.17 8.64
N THR A 514 -23.14 21.04 7.98
CA THR A 514 -23.21 20.90 6.51
C THR A 514 -24.08 19.71 6.13
N ASP A 515 -25.23 19.92 5.47
CA ASP A 515 -26.17 18.88 4.97
C ASP A 515 -26.21 17.59 5.83
N SER A 516 -26.26 17.80 7.15
CA SER A 516 -25.86 16.87 8.22
C SER A 516 -26.62 15.54 8.18
N ALA A 517 -27.83 15.53 7.59
CA ALA A 517 -28.64 14.33 7.48
C ALA A 517 -27.98 13.22 6.64
N VAL A 518 -27.38 13.52 5.49
CA VAL A 518 -26.82 12.47 4.62
C VAL A 518 -25.59 11.82 5.24
N PHE A 519 -24.75 12.62 5.92
CA PHE A 519 -23.52 12.14 6.57
C PHE A 519 -23.80 11.38 7.86
N ALA A 520 -24.67 11.89 8.73
CA ALA A 520 -25.12 11.16 9.90
C ALA A 520 -25.76 9.82 9.49
N ILE A 521 -26.57 9.82 8.42
CA ILE A 521 -27.15 8.58 7.87
C ILE A 521 -26.07 7.61 7.38
N ARG A 522 -25.04 8.08 6.66
CA ARG A 522 -23.92 7.22 6.23
C ARG A 522 -23.17 6.64 7.43
N LEU A 523 -22.83 7.48 8.41
CA LEU A 523 -22.12 7.07 9.61
C LEU A 523 -22.92 6.02 10.41
N ILE A 524 -24.21 6.27 10.66
CA ILE A 524 -25.11 5.36 11.39
C ILE A 524 -25.37 4.06 10.61
N ARG A 525 -25.34 4.10 9.26
CA ARG A 525 -25.48 2.90 8.44
C ARG A 525 -24.23 2.02 8.44
N THR A 526 -23.06 2.63 8.61
CA THR A 526 -21.77 1.93 8.49
C THR A 526 -21.21 1.51 9.86
N CYS A 527 -21.38 2.34 10.88
CA CYS A 527 -20.84 2.14 12.23
C CYS A 527 -21.97 2.13 13.27
N HIS A 528 -21.84 1.30 14.31
CA HIS A 528 -22.81 1.26 15.41
C HIS A 528 -22.33 2.03 16.64
N ALA A 529 -21.04 1.90 16.96
CA ALA A 529 -20.44 2.43 18.16
C ALA A 529 -19.12 3.15 17.83
N ALA A 530 -18.66 3.98 18.76
CA ALA A 530 -17.36 4.63 18.68
C ALA A 530 -16.81 4.89 20.08
N PHE A 531 -15.50 4.96 20.21
CA PHE A 531 -14.86 5.38 21.45
C PHE A 531 -13.64 6.22 21.17
N ALA A 532 -13.30 7.10 22.12
CA ALA A 532 -12.09 7.91 22.04
C ALA A 532 -11.26 7.79 23.32
N VAL A 533 -9.94 7.87 23.16
CA VAL A 533 -8.94 7.73 24.22
C VAL A 533 -7.95 8.87 24.12
N ARG A 534 -7.79 9.62 25.21
CA ARG A 534 -6.75 10.63 25.36
C ARG A 534 -5.41 9.96 25.65
N LEU A 535 -4.42 10.26 24.82
CA LEU A 535 -3.02 9.98 25.10
C LEU A 535 -2.42 11.18 25.83
N THR A 536 -1.89 10.97 27.03
CA THR A 536 -1.18 12.00 27.78
C THR A 536 0.31 11.94 27.46
N SER A 537 0.88 13.06 27.00
CA SER A 537 2.34 13.18 26.84
C SER A 537 3.04 13.13 28.20
N THR A 538 4.19 12.46 28.25
CA THR A 538 5.10 12.49 29.42
C THR A 538 6.03 13.70 29.41
N HIS A 539 5.97 14.52 28.36
CA HIS A 539 6.76 15.74 28.24
C HIS A 539 6.01 16.97 28.73
N PRO A 540 6.72 18.04 29.10
CA PRO A 540 6.12 19.34 29.44
C PRO A 540 5.43 20.04 28.25
N CYS A 541 5.35 19.40 27.08
CA CYS A 541 4.53 19.87 25.97
C CYS A 541 3.05 19.78 26.38
N LYS A 542 2.32 20.90 26.24
CA LYS A 542 0.91 21.01 26.62
C LYS A 542 -0.06 20.38 25.61
N ASP A 543 0.45 19.68 24.60
CA ASP A 543 -0.37 19.13 23.54
C ASP A 543 -1.03 17.82 23.99
N ASP A 544 -2.36 17.79 23.91
CA ASP A 544 -3.14 16.58 24.14
C ASP A 544 -3.49 15.91 22.82
N CYS A 545 -3.30 14.60 22.76
CA CYS A 545 -3.70 13.79 21.62
C CYS A 545 -4.91 12.93 22.02
N VAL A 546 -5.94 12.86 21.20
CA VAL A 546 -7.09 11.98 21.41
C VAL A 546 -7.26 11.10 20.17
N LEU A 547 -7.22 9.78 20.37
CA LEU A 547 -7.49 8.81 19.32
C LEU A 547 -8.96 8.43 19.36
N GLU A 548 -9.67 8.58 18.26
CA GLU A 548 -11.07 8.19 18.11
C GLU A 548 -11.18 7.01 17.14
N PHE A 549 -11.91 5.97 17.54
CA PHE A 549 -12.11 4.74 16.79
C PHE A 549 -13.59 4.52 16.51
N LEU A 550 -13.91 4.17 15.26
CA LEU A 550 -15.24 3.82 14.80
C LEU A 550 -15.36 2.32 14.56
N LEU A 551 -16.43 1.72 15.10
CA LEU A 551 -16.58 0.28 15.20
C LEU A 551 -17.59 -0.26 14.17
N PRO A 552 -17.40 -1.49 13.67
CA PRO A 552 -18.24 -2.06 12.62
C PRO A 552 -19.73 -2.06 12.95
N GLY A 553 -20.57 -1.67 11.98
CA GLY A 553 -22.03 -1.65 12.14
C GLY A 553 -22.70 -3.02 12.31
N SER A 554 -21.97 -4.12 12.05
CA SER A 554 -22.46 -5.48 12.28
C SER A 554 -22.51 -5.85 13.76
N MET A 555 -21.75 -5.16 14.62
CA MET A 555 -21.64 -5.45 16.05
C MET A 555 -22.72 -4.69 16.82
N LYS A 556 -23.80 -5.39 17.21
CA LYS A 556 -24.97 -4.81 17.92
C LYS A 556 -25.07 -5.24 19.39
N GLU A 557 -24.32 -6.25 19.79
CA GLU A 557 -24.34 -6.75 21.17
C GLU A 557 -23.36 -5.99 22.06
N THR A 558 -23.85 -5.40 23.15
CA THR A 558 -23.05 -4.55 24.06
C THR A 558 -21.85 -5.29 24.65
N LEU A 559 -21.99 -6.59 24.96
CA LEU A 559 -20.90 -7.40 25.54
C LEU A 559 -19.77 -7.65 24.52
N GLU A 560 -20.11 -7.92 23.27
CA GLU A 560 -19.12 -8.10 22.20
C GLU A 560 -18.36 -6.79 21.93
N LEU A 561 -19.10 -5.67 21.97
CA LEU A 561 -18.55 -4.33 21.84
C LEU A 561 -17.55 -4.00 22.94
N GLU A 562 -17.90 -4.23 24.21
CA GLU A 562 -16.99 -4.02 25.34
C GLU A 562 -15.74 -4.91 25.25
N LEU A 563 -15.90 -6.17 24.83
CA LEU A 563 -14.76 -7.07 24.63
C LEU A 563 -13.81 -6.56 23.54
N LEU A 564 -14.34 -6.05 22.42
CA LEU A 564 -13.56 -5.47 21.34
C LEU A 564 -12.81 -4.22 21.80
N ILE A 565 -13.49 -3.30 22.48
CA ILE A 565 -12.87 -2.08 23.03
C ILE A 565 -11.74 -2.45 23.98
N ASN A 566 -11.95 -3.40 24.90
CA ASN A 566 -10.91 -3.87 25.82
C ASN A 566 -9.70 -4.48 25.08
N LYS A 567 -9.92 -5.24 24.00
CA LYS A 567 -8.84 -5.78 23.15
C LYS A 567 -8.05 -4.66 22.46
N VAL A 568 -8.74 -3.64 21.95
CA VAL A 568 -8.09 -2.47 21.33
C VAL A 568 -7.27 -1.70 22.36
N LEU A 569 -7.83 -1.42 23.54
CA LEU A 569 -7.13 -0.74 24.63
C LEU A 569 -5.88 -1.48 25.09
N ARG A 570 -5.96 -2.81 25.28
CA ARG A 570 -4.79 -3.65 25.60
C ARG A 570 -3.73 -3.60 24.51
N THR A 571 -4.15 -3.57 23.24
CA THR A 571 -3.24 -3.46 22.10
C THR A 571 -2.55 -2.10 22.07
N LEU A 572 -3.31 -1.02 22.25
CA LEU A 572 -2.82 0.35 22.38
C LEU A 572 -1.78 0.43 23.50
N GLN A 573 -2.10 -0.07 24.69
CA GLN A 573 -1.16 -0.10 25.81
C GLN A 573 0.14 -0.81 25.44
N ARG A 574 0.07 -2.03 24.90
CA ARG A 574 1.26 -2.80 24.49
C ARG A 574 2.10 -2.11 23.41
N LYS A 575 1.47 -1.35 22.50
CA LYS A 575 2.17 -0.64 21.43
C LYS A 575 2.74 0.70 21.89
N CYS A 576 1.97 1.50 22.63
CA CYS A 576 2.44 2.74 23.23
C CYS A 576 3.59 2.52 24.23
N LEU A 577 3.61 1.39 24.97
CA LEU A 577 4.72 1.02 25.85
C LEU A 577 6.02 0.61 25.11
N LYS A 578 5.93 0.30 23.81
CA LYS A 578 7.07 -0.11 22.97
C LYS A 578 7.59 1.03 22.07
N MET A 579 6.96 2.19 22.11
CA MET A 579 7.26 3.36 21.27
C MET A 579 8.09 4.40 22.00
#